data_AF-M6ZT32-F1
#
_entry.id   AF-M6ZT32-F1
#
_cell.length_a   1.000
_cell.length_b   1.000
_cell.length_c   1.000
_cell.angle_alpha   90.00
_cell.angle_beta   90.00
_cell.angle_gamma   90.00
#
_symmetry.space_group_name_H-M   'P 1'
#
loop_
_entity.id
_entity.type
_entity.pdbx_description
1 polymer ?
#
loop_
_entity_poly.entity_id
_entity_poly.type
_entity_poly.pdbx_seq_one_letter_code
_entity_poly.pdbx_strand_id
1 'polypeptide(L)'
;MTYFVARKKDFEPNVSLPMESSILKVFASEVSEEVASDAVQIYGGMGYMREVSVSRFYRDVKLGTIGGGTSEIQRSIISASYGGYEPYRKIIQSELIEDKIKETPIGELMRSLGVLIQTVGENPERKKDKSLSLDLRIY
;
A
#
# COMPACT_ATOMS: atom_id res chain seq x y z
N MET A 1 5.97 4.11 10.65
CA MET A 1 5.71 5.18 9.66
C MET A 1 4.73 6.24 10.17
N THR A 2 3.52 5.88 10.63
CA THR A 2 2.53 6.85 11.14
C THR A 2 3.09 7.79 12.20
N TYR A 3 3.77 7.23 13.21
CA TYR A 3 4.41 8.01 14.28
C TYR A 3 5.45 9.00 13.75
N PHE A 4 6.22 8.63 12.74
CA PHE A 4 7.24 9.50 12.16
C PHE A 4 6.63 10.73 11.49
N VAL A 5 5.61 10.55 10.66
CA VAL A 5 4.93 11.66 9.97
C VAL A 5 4.17 12.55 10.96
N ALA A 6 3.50 11.94 11.96
CA ALA A 6 2.83 12.69 13.03
C ALA A 6 3.83 13.55 13.81
N ARG A 7 4.94 12.95 14.27
CA ARG A 7 6.01 13.67 14.96
C ARG A 7 6.57 14.82 14.11
N LYS A 8 6.82 14.60 12.81
CA LYS A 8 7.29 15.66 11.91
C LYS A 8 6.30 16.82 11.83
N LYS A 9 5.00 16.52 11.76
CA LYS A 9 3.94 17.54 11.75
C LYS A 9 3.84 18.32 13.06
N ASP A 10 4.08 17.66 14.20
CA ASP A 10 4.08 18.29 15.51
C ASP A 10 5.27 19.24 15.71
N PHE A 11 6.46 18.88 15.20
CA PHE A 11 7.65 19.75 15.24
C PHE A 11 7.54 20.94 14.27
N GLU A 12 6.91 20.76 13.12
CA GLU A 12 6.77 21.78 12.08
C GLU A 12 5.28 22.01 11.71
N PRO A 13 4.48 22.62 12.61
CA PRO A 13 3.03 22.72 12.42
C PRO A 13 2.63 23.57 11.22
N ASN A 14 3.47 24.54 10.82
CA ASN A 14 3.21 25.42 9.68
C ASN A 14 3.65 24.81 8.34
N VAL A 15 4.37 23.70 8.35
CA VAL A 15 4.83 23.04 7.12
C VAL A 15 3.74 22.09 6.63
N SER A 16 3.41 22.21 5.34
CA SER A 16 2.55 21.24 4.65
C SER A 16 3.39 20.02 4.27
N LEU A 17 2.90 18.83 4.59
CA LEU A 17 3.58 17.55 4.32
C LEU A 17 2.74 16.69 3.36
N PRO A 18 2.40 17.19 2.15
CA PRO A 18 1.48 16.50 1.25
C PRO A 18 2.08 15.16 0.78
N MET A 19 3.38 15.15 0.48
CA MET A 19 4.08 13.96 0.02
C MET A 19 4.12 12.87 1.09
N GLU A 20 4.60 13.18 2.29
CA GLU A 20 4.71 12.21 3.37
C GLU A 20 3.35 11.71 3.84
N SER A 21 2.34 12.59 3.86
CA SER A 21 0.96 12.21 4.19
C SER A 21 0.37 11.29 3.13
N SER A 22 0.61 11.56 1.84
CA SER A 22 0.15 10.71 0.75
C SER A 22 0.83 9.34 0.75
N ILE A 23 2.15 9.28 0.96
CA ILE A 23 2.90 8.02 1.09
C ILE A 23 2.35 7.20 2.27
N LEU A 24 2.23 7.84 3.44
CA LEU A 24 1.71 7.19 4.63
C LEU A 24 0.31 6.62 4.41
N LYS A 25 -0.56 7.38 3.76
CA LYS A 25 -1.94 6.96 3.52
C LYS A 25 -2.00 5.73 2.63
N VAL A 26 -1.31 5.76 1.49
CA VAL A 26 -1.26 4.62 0.55
C VAL A 26 -0.71 3.38 1.26
N PHE A 27 0.40 3.56 1.98
CA PHE A 27 1.02 2.48 2.74
C PHE A 27 0.03 1.86 3.74
N ALA A 28 -0.57 2.68 4.60
CA ALA A 28 -1.42 2.17 5.68
C ALA A 28 -2.70 1.52 5.14
N SER A 29 -3.32 2.10 4.10
CA SER A 29 -4.57 1.57 3.55
C SER A 29 -4.36 0.29 2.76
N GLU A 30 -3.32 0.19 1.93
CA GLU A 30 -3.07 -0.99 1.10
C GLU A 30 -2.61 -2.18 1.96
N VAL A 31 -1.75 -1.97 2.95
CA VAL A 31 -1.37 -3.03 3.91
C VAL A 31 -2.58 -3.54 4.68
N SER A 32 -3.44 -2.63 5.15
CA SER A 32 -4.63 -3.03 5.92
C SER A 32 -5.60 -3.84 5.08
N GLU A 33 -5.74 -3.49 3.79
CA GLU A 33 -6.58 -4.21 2.84
C GLU A 33 -6.03 -5.60 2.53
N GLU A 34 -4.73 -5.71 2.31
CA GLU A 34 -4.04 -6.98 2.06
C GLU A 34 -4.21 -7.94 3.24
N VAL A 35 -3.91 -7.50 4.46
CA VAL A 35 -4.05 -8.31 5.68
C VAL A 35 -5.49 -8.76 5.90
N ALA A 36 -6.47 -7.87 5.66
CA ALA A 36 -7.88 -8.25 5.80
C ALA A 36 -8.33 -9.22 4.70
N SER A 37 -7.82 -9.06 3.48
CA SER A 37 -8.08 -9.96 2.35
C SER A 37 -7.52 -11.36 2.63
N ASP A 38 -6.31 -11.45 3.18
CA ASP A 38 -5.71 -12.71 3.62
C ASP A 38 -6.50 -13.37 4.74
N ALA A 39 -6.95 -12.59 5.71
CA ALA A 39 -7.80 -13.09 6.79
C ALA A 39 -9.13 -13.66 6.24
N VAL A 40 -9.77 -12.98 5.28
CA VAL A 40 -10.97 -13.52 4.60
C VAL A 40 -10.64 -14.82 3.88
N GLN A 41 -9.50 -14.90 3.19
CA GLN A 41 -9.07 -16.08 2.46
C GLN A 41 -8.80 -17.28 3.38
N ILE A 42 -8.23 -17.07 4.57
CA ILE A 42 -7.99 -18.11 5.59
C ILE A 42 -9.32 -18.69 6.09
N TYR A 43 -10.34 -17.84 6.27
CA TYR A 43 -11.67 -18.27 6.71
C TYR A 43 -12.49 -18.94 5.58
N GLY A 44 -12.00 -18.95 4.34
CA GLY A 44 -12.71 -19.52 3.19
C GLY A 44 -14.09 -18.88 2.97
N GLY A 45 -15.10 -19.68 2.62
CA GLY A 45 -16.47 -19.19 2.41
C GLY A 45 -17.07 -18.49 3.63
N MET A 46 -16.70 -18.94 4.84
CA MET A 46 -17.15 -18.32 6.09
C MET A 46 -16.62 -16.89 6.24
N GLY A 47 -15.47 -16.58 5.63
CA GLY A 47 -14.88 -15.23 5.65
C GLY A 47 -15.74 -14.15 5.00
N TYR A 48 -16.72 -14.54 4.17
CA TYR A 48 -17.70 -13.63 3.57
C TYR A 48 -19.02 -13.54 4.36
N MET A 49 -19.23 -14.44 5.34
CA MET A 49 -20.45 -14.48 6.13
C MET A 49 -20.44 -13.40 7.23
N ARG A 50 -21.63 -12.93 7.61
CA ARG A 50 -21.79 -11.89 8.65
C ARG A 50 -21.58 -12.42 10.07
N GLU A 51 -21.48 -13.73 10.23
CA GLU A 51 -21.30 -14.41 11.52
C GLU A 51 -19.87 -14.25 12.08
N VAL A 52 -18.90 -13.92 11.22
CA VAL A 52 -17.51 -13.66 11.60
C VAL A 52 -17.14 -12.19 11.36
N SER A 53 -16.34 -11.63 12.26
CA SER A 53 -15.91 -10.22 12.21
C SER A 53 -15.02 -9.90 11.01
N VAL A 54 -14.36 -10.89 10.41
CA VAL A 54 -13.43 -10.70 9.30
C VAL A 54 -14.08 -10.05 8.07
N SER A 55 -15.33 -10.41 7.77
CA SER A 55 -16.09 -9.84 6.65
C SER A 55 -16.41 -8.36 6.86
N ARG A 56 -16.59 -7.94 8.12
CA ARG A 56 -16.76 -6.54 8.49
C ARG A 56 -15.44 -5.79 8.36
N PHE A 57 -14.35 -6.33 8.92
CA PHE A 57 -13.04 -5.69 8.83
C PHE A 57 -12.61 -5.47 7.38
N TYR A 58 -12.78 -6.47 6.51
CA TYR A 58 -12.46 -6.32 5.08
C TYR A 58 -13.24 -5.19 4.42
N ARG A 59 -14.54 -5.05 4.69
CA ARG A 59 -15.35 -3.93 4.17
C ARG A 59 -14.88 -2.57 4.70
N ASP A 60 -14.55 -2.50 5.99
CA ASP A 60 -14.14 -1.25 6.65
C ASP A 60 -12.78 -0.78 6.12
N VAL A 61 -11.79 -1.67 5.98
CA VAL A 61 -10.46 -1.30 5.48
C VAL A 61 -10.46 -0.96 3.99
N LYS A 62 -11.38 -1.56 3.20
CA LYS A 62 -11.48 -1.27 1.76
C LYS A 62 -11.86 0.19 1.50
N LEU A 63 -12.59 0.82 2.41
CA LEU A 63 -12.87 2.25 2.32
C LEU A 63 -11.58 3.08 2.40
N GLY A 64 -10.56 2.63 3.12
CA GLY A 64 -9.29 3.34 3.27
C GLY A 64 -8.52 3.55 1.96
N THR A 65 -8.68 2.65 0.99
CA THR A 65 -8.02 2.78 -0.34
C THR A 65 -8.80 3.71 -1.29
N ILE A 66 -10.00 4.15 -0.92
CA ILE A 66 -10.92 4.92 -1.77
C ILE A 66 -11.23 6.30 -1.17
N GLY A 67 -11.62 6.32 0.11
CA GLY A 67 -12.08 7.50 0.83
C GLY A 67 -10.98 8.54 1.06
N GLY A 68 -11.32 9.82 0.97
CA GLY A 68 -10.36 10.93 1.14
C GLY A 68 -9.30 11.01 0.04
N GLY A 69 -9.58 10.44 -1.14
CA GLY A 69 -8.69 10.34 -2.30
C GLY A 69 -8.15 8.92 -2.48
N THR A 70 -8.38 8.31 -3.65
CA THR A 70 -8.01 6.91 -3.91
C THR A 70 -6.49 6.70 -3.89
N SER A 71 -6.04 5.45 -3.76
CA SER A 71 -4.62 5.13 -3.79
C SER A 71 -3.92 5.65 -5.07
N GLU A 72 -4.59 5.65 -6.22
CA GLU A 72 -4.09 6.22 -7.48
C GLU A 72 -3.92 7.73 -7.40
N ILE A 73 -4.89 8.43 -6.81
CA ILE A 73 -4.81 9.89 -6.63
C ILE A 73 -3.68 10.24 -5.66
N GLN A 74 -3.49 9.47 -4.59
CA GLN A 74 -2.37 9.68 -3.68
C GLN A 74 -1.02 9.43 -4.37
N ARG A 75 -0.90 8.35 -5.17
CA ARG A 75 0.28 8.11 -6.02
C ARG A 75 0.54 9.26 -6.99
N SER A 76 -0.51 9.87 -7.54
CA SER A 76 -0.40 11.07 -8.39
C SER A 76 0.16 12.27 -7.63
N ILE A 77 -0.29 12.52 -6.38
CA ILE A 77 0.24 13.59 -5.52
C ILE A 77 1.72 13.35 -5.18
N ILE A 78 2.10 12.10 -4.88
CA ILE A 78 3.50 11.73 -4.63
C ILE A 78 4.35 12.01 -5.87
N SER A 79 3.88 11.57 -7.04
CA SER A 79 4.51 11.85 -8.34
C SER A 79 4.68 13.35 -8.59
N ALA A 80 3.64 14.15 -8.36
CA ALA A 80 3.71 15.61 -8.51
C ALA A 80 4.74 16.24 -7.57
N SER A 81 4.89 15.71 -6.34
CA SER A 81 5.87 16.19 -5.36
C SER A 81 7.32 15.92 -5.79
N TYR A 82 7.55 14.88 -6.59
CA TYR A 82 8.87 14.53 -7.15
C TYR A 82 9.20 15.21 -8.49
N GLY A 83 8.38 16.17 -8.94
CA GLY A 83 8.59 16.86 -10.23
C GLY A 83 7.97 16.13 -11.43
N GLY A 84 7.05 15.20 -11.21
CA GLY A 84 6.24 14.55 -12.24
C GLY A 84 6.32 13.02 -12.25
N TYR A 85 5.54 12.42 -13.15
CA TYR A 85 5.37 10.96 -13.22
C TYR A 85 6.63 10.23 -13.68
N GLU A 86 7.39 10.79 -14.62
CA GLU A 86 8.60 10.17 -15.16
C GLU A 86 9.75 10.07 -14.14
N PRO A 87 10.11 11.14 -13.39
CA PRO A 87 11.07 11.04 -12.29
C PRO A 87 10.65 10.03 -11.21
N TYR A 88 9.37 10.05 -10.81
CA TYR A 88 8.83 9.16 -9.78
C TYR A 88 8.82 7.69 -10.20
N ARG A 89 8.39 7.41 -11.44
CA ARG A 89 8.39 6.04 -12.00
C ARG A 89 9.79 5.46 -12.06
N LYS A 90 10.78 6.27 -12.44
CA LYS A 90 12.19 5.87 -12.42
C LYS A 90 12.63 5.50 -11.00
N ILE A 91 12.26 6.29 -9.99
CA ILE A 91 12.58 6.00 -8.58
C ILE A 91 11.97 4.68 -8.10
N ILE A 92 10.74 4.34 -8.53
CA ILE A 92 10.11 3.05 -8.15
C ILE A 92 10.72 1.87 -8.89
N GLN A 93 10.96 2.01 -10.20
CA GLN A 93 11.50 0.93 -11.03
C GLN A 93 13.00 0.71 -10.78
N SER A 94 13.69 1.74 -10.32
CA SER A 94 15.05 1.64 -9.86
C SER A 94 14.99 1.24 -8.38
N GLU A 95 15.43 0.05 -8.00
CA GLU A 95 15.74 -0.32 -6.60
C GLU A 95 16.92 0.52 -6.02
N LEU A 96 17.14 1.72 -6.54
CA LEU A 96 18.44 2.33 -6.79
C LEU A 96 18.64 3.54 -5.89
N ILE A 97 18.23 3.39 -4.63
CA ILE A 97 18.67 4.28 -3.57
C ILE A 97 19.25 3.46 -2.43
N GLU A 98 20.20 2.63 -2.80
CA GLU A 98 20.99 1.87 -1.84
C GLU A 98 22.06 2.73 -1.13
N ASP A 99 22.47 3.91 -1.60
CA ASP A 99 23.64 4.57 -0.99
C ASP A 99 23.46 6.00 -0.47
N LYS A 100 22.50 6.79 -0.97
CA LYS A 100 22.36 8.21 -0.56
C LYS A 100 21.21 8.51 0.41
N ILE A 101 20.24 7.61 0.54
CA ILE A 101 18.99 7.88 1.30
C ILE A 101 18.72 6.76 2.32
N LYS A 102 19.49 5.65 2.33
CA LYS A 102 19.35 4.52 3.29
C LYS A 102 19.26 4.95 4.75
N GLU A 103 19.96 6.02 5.15
CA GLU A 103 19.98 6.52 6.53
C GLU A 103 19.03 7.69 6.81
N THR A 104 18.28 8.16 5.80
CA THR A 104 17.29 9.23 6.02
C THR A 104 15.90 8.61 6.21
N PRO A 105 15.05 9.21 7.07
CA PRO A 105 13.69 8.70 7.28
C PRO A 105 12.83 8.62 6.01
N ILE A 106 13.11 9.47 5.02
CA ILE A 106 12.46 9.43 3.70
C ILE A 106 12.86 8.19 2.90
N GLY A 107 14.10 7.71 3.06
CA GLY A 107 14.58 6.48 2.41
C GLY A 107 13.97 5.23 2.99
N GLU A 108 13.81 5.17 4.31
CA GLU A 108 13.05 4.09 4.94
C GLU A 108 11.59 4.08 4.46
N LEU A 109 10.97 5.26 4.34
CA LEU A 109 9.63 5.43 3.78
C LEU A 109 9.54 4.94 2.33
N MET A 110 10.50 5.35 1.48
CA MET A 110 10.57 4.96 0.06
C MET A 110 10.85 3.45 -0.10
N ARG A 111 11.74 2.87 0.71
CA ARG A 111 12.02 1.43 0.71
C ARG A 111 10.78 0.64 1.14
N SER A 112 10.11 1.07 2.21
CA SER A 112 8.87 0.44 2.67
C SER A 112 7.76 0.52 1.61
N LEU A 113 7.69 1.65 0.89
CA LEU A 113 6.78 1.82 -0.25
C LEU A 113 7.17 0.94 -1.44
N GLY A 114 8.46 0.82 -1.75
CA GLY A 114 8.97 -0.06 -2.81
C GLY A 114 8.66 -1.53 -2.54
N VAL A 115 8.93 -2.00 -1.32
CA VAL A 115 8.57 -3.35 -0.85
C VAL A 115 7.06 -3.57 -0.95
N LEU A 116 6.23 -2.58 -0.62
CA LEU A 116 4.78 -2.68 -0.77
C LEU A 116 4.30 -2.71 -2.21
N ILE A 117 4.84 -1.85 -3.06
CA ILE A 117 4.50 -1.85 -4.48
C ILE A 117 4.91 -3.17 -5.12
N GLN A 118 6.05 -3.73 -4.72
CA GLN A 118 6.48 -5.07 -5.12
C GLN A 118 5.57 -6.14 -4.50
N THR A 119 5.22 -6.14 -3.22
CA THR A 119 4.33 -7.19 -2.66
C THR A 119 2.89 -7.10 -3.16
N VAL A 120 2.36 -5.89 -3.37
CA VAL A 120 1.01 -5.63 -3.90
C VAL A 120 0.97 -5.81 -5.43
N GLY A 121 2.07 -5.54 -6.14
CA GLY A 121 2.21 -5.70 -7.59
C GLY A 121 2.72 -7.07 -8.05
N GLU A 122 3.50 -7.76 -7.22
CA GLU A 122 4.10 -9.08 -7.41
C GLU A 122 3.30 -10.20 -6.73
N ASN A 123 1.98 -10.09 -6.71
CA ASN A 123 1.16 -11.29 -6.69
C ASN A 123 0.48 -11.67 -8.03
N PRO A 124 1.19 -11.61 -9.20
CA PRO A 124 0.74 -12.29 -10.39
C PRO A 124 0.80 -13.81 -10.22
N GLU A 125 1.70 -14.34 -9.38
CA GLU A 125 1.78 -15.76 -9.04
C GLU A 125 0.53 -16.24 -8.30
N ARG A 126 -0.04 -15.49 -7.34
CA ARG A 126 -1.31 -15.89 -6.68
C ARG A 126 -2.54 -15.82 -7.58
N LYS A 127 -2.54 -15.00 -8.65
CA LYS A 127 -3.59 -15.03 -9.68
C LYS A 127 -3.41 -16.21 -10.65
N LYS A 128 -2.17 -16.54 -11.03
CA LYS A 128 -1.84 -17.71 -11.86
C LYS A 128 -2.05 -19.04 -11.12
N ASP A 129 -1.64 -19.16 -9.86
CA ASP A 129 -1.86 -20.36 -9.04
C ASP A 129 -3.34 -20.58 -8.73
N LYS A 130 -4.11 -19.50 -8.52
CA LYS A 130 -5.58 -19.62 -8.43
C LYS A 130 -6.21 -20.01 -9.78
N SER A 131 -5.72 -19.53 -10.92
CA SER A 131 -6.28 -19.98 -12.22
C SER A 131 -5.88 -21.43 -12.54
N LEU A 132 -4.62 -21.81 -12.33
CA LEU A 132 -4.13 -23.18 -12.59
C LEU A 132 -4.81 -24.21 -11.69
N SER A 133 -5.04 -23.88 -10.41
CA SER A 133 -5.72 -24.78 -9.47
C SER A 133 -7.24 -24.86 -9.67
N LEU A 134 -7.85 -23.88 -10.35
CA LEU A 134 -9.25 -23.93 -10.77
C LEU A 134 -9.43 -24.77 -12.05
N ASP A 135 -8.49 -24.70 -13.00
CA ASP A 135 -8.55 -25.50 -14.24
C ASP A 135 -8.34 -27.01 -14.00
N LEU A 136 -7.56 -27.38 -12.98
CA LEU A 136 -7.31 -28.79 -12.59
C LEU A 136 -8.45 -29.45 -11.79
N ARG A 137 -9.53 -28.72 -11.46
CA ARG A 137 -10.68 -29.24 -10.70
C ARG A 137 -11.95 -29.41 -11.53
N ILE A 138 -11.89 -29.17 -12.84
CA ILE A 138 -13.04 -29.23 -13.78
C ILE A 138 -12.97 -30.45 -14.72
N TYR A 139 -12.05 -31.40 -14.49
CA TYR A 139 -11.98 -32.68 -15.20
C TYR A 139 -12.16 -33.87 -14.25
#